data_AF-A0A6N2ZZG5-F1
#
_entry.id   AF-A0A6N2ZZG5-F1
#
_cell.length_a   1.000
_cell.length_b   1.000
_cell.length_c   1.000
_cell.angle_alpha   90.00
_cell.angle_beta   90.00
_cell.angle_gamma   90.00
#
_symmetry.space_group_name_H-M   'P 1'
#
loop_
_entity.id
_entity.type
_entity.pdbx_description
1 polymer ?
#
loop_
_entity_poly.entity_id
_entity_poly.type
_entity_poly.pdbx_seq_one_letter_code
_entity_poly.pdbx_strand_id
1 'polypeptide(L)'
;MKKRFMIEQCRRLGIIHQEESEELKQEDELNSKWLIIHNDGHKELMNDFVKFLKSTDNEEKRVAKKWLKKSIKKSNDIIKKLDAKYNDFVNDEVMNQEDERIYHMNDGAICIAYTLINIIDKSKYISKLK
;
A
#
# COMPACT_ATOMS: atom_id res chain seq x y z
N MET A 1 -6.73 20.67 -0.37
CA MET A 1 -5.91 20.05 0.71
C MET A 1 -4.49 20.30 0.30
N LYS A 2 -3.64 20.87 1.16
CA LYS A 2 -2.31 21.29 0.70
C LYS A 2 -1.48 20.09 0.27
N LYS A 3 -0.94 20.12 -0.94
CA LYS A 3 -0.06 19.08 -1.50
C LYS A 3 1.11 18.75 -0.57
N ARG A 4 1.73 19.79 0.01
CA ARG A 4 2.80 19.68 1.00
C ARG A 4 2.39 18.85 2.23
N PHE A 5 1.16 19.01 2.69
CA PHE A 5 0.64 18.23 3.83
C PHE A 5 0.59 16.74 3.48
N MET A 6 0.04 16.36 2.32
CA MET A 6 -0.02 14.95 1.93
C MET A 6 1.35 14.32 1.73
N ILE A 7 2.28 15.05 1.09
CA ILE A 7 3.65 14.56 0.91
C ILE A 7 4.30 14.30 2.28
N GLU A 8 4.10 15.18 3.25
CA GLU A 8 4.60 14.99 4.61
C GLU A 8 3.92 13.79 5.31
N GLN A 9 2.63 13.55 5.08
CA GLN A 9 1.95 12.37 5.62
C GLN A 9 2.51 11.07 5.00
N CYS A 10 2.77 11.04 3.69
CA CYS A 10 3.44 9.91 3.03
C CYS A 10 4.85 9.70 3.59
N ARG A 11 5.63 10.77 3.84
CA ARG A 11 6.96 10.66 4.44
C ARG A 11 6.92 10.00 5.82
N ARG A 12 5.99 10.41 6.68
CA ARG A 12 5.85 9.86 8.04
C ARG A 12 5.45 8.39 8.03
N LEU A 13 4.48 8.03 7.19
CA LEU A 13 4.09 6.63 6.98
C LEU A 13 5.27 5.81 6.47
N GLY A 14 6.06 6.35 5.54
CA GLY A 14 7.25 5.69 5.02
C GLY A 14 8.27 5.35 6.09
N ILE A 15 8.47 6.24 7.08
CA ILE A 15 9.38 5.98 8.21
C ILE A 15 8.81 4.86 9.09
N ILE A 16 7.53 4.95 9.48
CA ILE A 16 6.89 3.94 10.34
C ILE A 16 6.97 2.54 9.72
N HIS A 17 6.62 2.41 8.44
CA HIS A 17 6.67 1.11 7.76
C HIS A 17 8.10 0.61 7.51
N GLN A 18 9.07 1.52 7.42
CA GLN A 18 10.48 1.15 7.34
C GLN A 18 10.96 0.58 8.68
N GLU A 19 10.67 1.26 9.80
CA GLU A 19 11.01 0.81 11.15
C GLU A 19 10.39 -0.57 11.42
N GLU A 20 9.10 -0.74 11.13
CA GLU A 20 8.40 -2.04 11.22
C GLU A 20 9.09 -3.11 10.38
N SER A 21 9.47 -2.80 9.14
CA SER A 21 10.17 -3.75 8.27
C SER A 21 11.59 -4.08 8.74
N GLU A 22 12.25 -3.19 9.48
CA GLU A 22 13.58 -3.41 10.05
C GLU A 22 13.51 -4.26 11.32
N GLU A 23 12.48 -4.08 12.14
CA GLU A 23 12.17 -4.93 13.30
C GLU A 23 11.86 -6.37 12.86
N LEU A 24 10.97 -6.53 11.86
CA LEU A 24 10.59 -7.85 11.35
C LEU A 24 11.74 -8.63 10.70
N LYS A 25 12.79 -7.95 10.23
CA LYS A 25 14.00 -8.61 9.69
C LYS A 25 14.91 -9.16 10.78
N GLN A 26 14.76 -8.69 12.02
CA GLN A 26 15.52 -9.16 13.17
C GLN A 26 14.81 -10.34 13.86
N GLU A 27 13.52 -10.52 13.61
CA GLU A 27 12.72 -11.65 14.08
C GLU A 27 12.88 -12.84 13.11
N ASP A 28 13.36 -13.98 13.60
CA ASP A 28 13.63 -15.19 12.79
C ASP A 28 12.35 -16.01 12.51
N GLU A 29 11.19 -15.35 12.43
CA GLU A 29 9.90 -15.99 12.19
C GLU A 29 9.56 -15.98 10.69
N LEU A 30 9.64 -17.17 10.08
CA LEU A 30 9.22 -17.43 8.68
C LEU A 30 7.82 -16.89 8.34
N ASN A 31 6.93 -16.78 9.33
CA ASN A 31 5.56 -16.29 9.18
C ASN A 31 5.44 -14.77 8.96
N SER A 32 6.51 -14.00 9.12
CA SER A 32 6.49 -12.53 8.99
C SER A 32 6.98 -12.03 7.61
N LYS A 33 7.46 -12.92 6.74
CA LYS A 33 8.04 -12.54 5.43
C LYS A 33 7.03 -11.85 4.51
N TRP A 34 5.76 -12.25 4.54
CA TRP A 34 4.71 -11.61 3.76
C TRP A 34 4.50 -10.15 4.15
N LEU A 35 4.71 -9.80 5.43
CA LEU A 35 4.50 -8.46 5.95
C LEU A 35 5.57 -7.48 5.42
N ILE A 36 6.79 -7.96 5.20
CA ILE A 36 7.86 -7.19 4.53
C ILE A 36 7.44 -6.85 3.10
N ILE A 37 6.92 -7.83 2.35
CA ILE A 37 6.44 -7.64 0.97
C ILE A 37 5.22 -6.71 0.94
N HIS A 38 4.32 -6.85 1.90
CA HIS A 38 3.18 -5.96 2.09
C HIS A 38 3.64 -4.51 2.31
N ASN A 39 4.66 -4.30 3.14
CA ASN A 39 5.25 -2.99 3.37
C ASN A 39 5.99 -2.41 2.15
N ASP A 40 6.57 -3.25 1.29
CA ASP A 40 7.08 -2.81 -0.01
C ASP A 40 5.93 -2.29 -0.91
N GLY A 41 4.77 -2.94 -0.87
CA GLY A 41 3.53 -2.46 -1.48
C GLY A 41 3.09 -1.08 -0.97
N HIS A 42 3.21 -0.85 0.34
CA HIS A 42 2.99 0.49 0.93
C HIS A 42 3.89 1.54 0.29
N LYS A 43 5.19 1.25 0.26
CA LYS A 43 6.23 2.15 -0.23
C LYS A 43 6.06 2.48 -1.70
N GLU A 44 5.79 1.48 -2.55
CA GLU A 44 5.60 1.69 -3.98
C GLU A 44 4.42 2.62 -4.26
N LEU A 45 3.25 2.34 -3.68
CA LEU A 45 2.08 3.20 -3.89
C LEU A 45 2.31 4.62 -3.38
N MET A 46 2.92 4.78 -2.21
CA MET A 46 3.22 6.12 -1.66
C MET A 46 4.17 6.90 -2.57
N ASN A 47 5.20 6.27 -3.11
CA ASN A 47 6.13 6.91 -4.04
C ASN A 47 5.42 7.40 -5.30
N ASP A 48 4.58 6.55 -5.89
CA ASP A 48 3.83 6.91 -7.10
C ASP A 48 2.76 7.97 -6.82
N PHE A 49 2.12 7.91 -5.65
CA PHE A 49 1.18 8.94 -5.23
C PHE A 49 1.88 10.29 -5.02
N VAL A 50 3.08 10.30 -4.42
CA VAL A 50 3.89 11.53 -4.27
C VAL A 50 4.31 12.08 -5.65
N LYS A 51 4.72 11.23 -6.59
CA LYS A 51 5.01 11.64 -7.97
C LYS A 51 3.79 12.26 -8.63
N PHE A 52 2.63 11.61 -8.51
CA PHE A 52 1.36 12.12 -9.02
C PHE A 52 0.99 13.47 -8.42
N LEU A 53 1.09 13.61 -7.09
CA LEU A 53 0.84 14.88 -6.42
C LEU A 53 1.79 15.94 -6.95
N LYS A 54 3.08 15.61 -7.13
CA LYS A 54 4.10 16.51 -7.68
C LYS A 54 3.82 16.96 -9.11
N SER A 55 3.32 16.09 -9.97
CA SER A 55 3.06 16.38 -11.39
C SER A 55 1.75 17.12 -11.67
N THR A 56 0.84 17.22 -10.70
CA THR A 56 -0.40 17.98 -10.86
C THR A 56 -0.36 19.32 -10.12
N ASP A 57 -0.96 20.33 -10.75
CA ASP A 57 -1.28 21.63 -10.12
C ASP A 57 -2.62 21.59 -9.38
N ASN A 58 -3.39 20.50 -9.53
CA ASN A 58 -4.71 20.38 -8.93
C ASN A 58 -4.61 19.90 -7.47
N GLU A 59 -4.97 20.76 -6.51
CA GLU A 59 -5.00 20.46 -5.07
C GLU A 59 -6.35 19.92 -4.57
N GLU A 60 -7.26 19.57 -5.47
CA GLU A 60 -8.58 19.06 -5.11
C GLU A 60 -8.46 17.66 -4.50
N LYS A 61 -9.07 17.51 -3.32
CA LYS A 61 -9.20 16.21 -2.64
C LYS A 61 -9.82 15.15 -3.54
N ARG A 62 -10.80 15.55 -4.37
CA ARG A 62 -11.52 14.64 -5.28
C ARG A 62 -10.58 13.99 -6.29
N VAL A 63 -9.64 14.75 -6.84
CA VAL A 63 -8.67 14.27 -7.83
C VAL A 63 -7.70 13.28 -7.18
N ALA A 64 -7.15 13.61 -6.01
CA ALA A 64 -6.30 12.71 -5.24
C ALA A 64 -7.02 11.40 -4.86
N LYS A 65 -8.25 11.48 -4.35
CA LYS A 65 -9.06 10.29 -4.03
C LYS A 65 -9.39 9.46 -5.26
N LYS A 66 -9.68 10.10 -6.41
CA LYS A 66 -9.95 9.39 -7.66
C LYS A 66 -8.72 8.61 -8.13
N TRP A 67 -7.53 9.18 -7.97
CA TRP A 67 -6.27 8.48 -8.26
C TRP A 67 -6.10 7.25 -7.35
N LEU A 68 -6.23 7.43 -6.03
CA LEU A 68 -6.10 6.31 -5.07
C LEU A 68 -7.13 5.21 -5.32
N LYS A 69 -8.39 5.55 -5.60
CA LYS A 69 -9.43 4.57 -5.94
C LYS A 69 -9.13 3.79 -7.21
N LYS A 70 -8.46 4.39 -8.20
CA LYS A 70 -8.01 3.67 -9.40
C LYS A 70 -6.92 2.66 -9.05
N SER A 71 -5.97 3.04 -8.19
CA SER A 71 -4.93 2.13 -7.73
C SER A 71 -5.50 0.96 -6.92
N ILE A 72 -6.43 1.23 -6.00
CA ILE A 72 -7.17 0.19 -5.26
C ILE A 72 -7.86 -0.78 -6.22
N LYS A 73 -8.56 -0.26 -7.24
CA LYS A 73 -9.22 -1.12 -8.23
C LYS A 73 -8.21 -2.00 -8.98
N LYS A 74 -7.11 -1.41 -9.46
CA LYS A 74 -6.05 -2.14 -10.18
C LYS A 74 -5.49 -3.29 -9.32
N SER A 75 -5.15 -3.03 -8.07
CA SER A 75 -4.60 -4.04 -7.17
C SER A 75 -5.62 -5.12 -6.80
N ASN A 76 -6.89 -4.75 -6.58
CA ASN A 76 -7.97 -5.72 -6.38
C ASN A 76 -8.17 -6.62 -7.60
N ASP A 77 -8.10 -6.07 -8.81
CA ASP A 77 -8.27 -6.85 -10.04
C ASP A 77 -7.10 -7.85 -10.23
N ILE A 78 -5.90 -7.55 -9.71
CA ILE A 78 -4.76 -8.47 -9.69
C ILE A 78 -4.99 -9.58 -8.67
N ILE A 79 -5.32 -9.22 -7.42
CA ILE A 79 -5.62 -10.18 -6.34
C ILE A 79 -6.72 -11.15 -6.75
N LYS A 80 -7.84 -10.64 -7.29
CA LYS A 80 -8.95 -11.49 -7.76
C LYS A 80 -8.55 -12.50 -8.84
N LYS A 81 -7.58 -12.17 -9.69
CA LYS A 81 -7.07 -13.11 -10.69
C LYS A 81 -6.24 -14.21 -10.05
N LEU A 82 -5.45 -13.88 -9.02
CA LEU A 82 -4.72 -14.86 -8.23
C LEU A 82 -5.69 -15.73 -7.42
N ASP A 83 -6.68 -15.12 -6.76
CA ASP A 83 -7.73 -15.85 -6.05
C ASP A 83 -8.43 -16.84 -6.97
N ALA A 84 -8.85 -16.43 -8.17
CA ALA A 84 -9.46 -17.34 -9.13
C ALA A 84 -8.49 -18.44 -9.58
N LYS A 85 -7.22 -18.08 -9.83
CA LYS A 85 -6.17 -19.04 -10.21
C LYS A 85 -5.94 -20.12 -9.15
N TYR A 86 -6.12 -19.84 -7.87
CA TYR A 86 -5.79 -20.77 -6.78
C TYR A 86 -7.01 -21.37 -6.06
N ASN A 87 -8.19 -20.75 -6.18
CA ASN A 87 -9.42 -21.25 -5.53
C ASN A 87 -10.35 -22.03 -6.48
N ASP A 88 -10.22 -21.88 -7.81
CA ASP A 88 -11.07 -22.61 -8.78
C ASP A 88 -10.53 -24.01 -9.13
N PHE A 89 -9.35 -24.38 -8.63
CA PHE A 89 -8.81 -25.74 -8.78
C PHE A 89 -9.25 -26.63 -7.61
N VAL A 90 -9.72 -27.83 -7.93
CA VAL A 90 -10.17 -28.88 -6.99
C VAL A 90 -9.04 -29.39 -6.06
N ASN A 91 -7.80 -28.98 -6.31
CA ASN A 91 -6.63 -29.37 -5.53
C ASN A 91 -6.11 -28.15 -4.78
N ASP A 92 -5.75 -28.35 -3.51
CA ASP A 92 -5.08 -27.42 -2.59
C ASP A 92 -3.70 -26.97 -3.12
N GLU A 93 -3.65 -26.34 -4.31
CA GLU A 93 -2.41 -25.82 -4.87
C GLU A 93 -1.98 -24.61 -4.05
N VAL A 94 -0.93 -24.80 -3.28
CA VAL A 94 -0.25 -23.72 -2.56
C VAL A 94 0.23 -22.69 -3.56
N MET A 95 -0.08 -21.41 -3.31
CA MET A 95 0.38 -20.29 -4.13
C MET A 95 1.91 -20.33 -4.25
N ASN A 96 2.42 -20.20 -5.48
CA ASN A 96 3.88 -20.16 -5.64
C ASN A 96 4.45 -18.84 -5.11
N GLN A 97 5.74 -18.80 -4.82
CA GLN A 97 6.41 -17.65 -4.20
C GLN A 97 6.26 -16.34 -4.98
N GLU A 98 6.23 -16.38 -6.32
CA GLU A 98 6.10 -15.17 -7.12
C GLU A 98 4.67 -14.61 -7.07
N ASP A 99 3.67 -15.49 -7.18
CA ASP A 99 2.27 -15.09 -7.06
C ASP A 99 1.95 -14.61 -5.64
N GLU A 100 2.51 -15.26 -4.61
CA GLU A 100 2.40 -14.84 -3.21
C GLU A 100 3.01 -13.44 -3.01
N ARG A 101 4.19 -13.20 -3.60
CA ARG A 101 4.81 -11.88 -3.59
C ARG A 101 3.91 -10.83 -4.26
N ILE A 102 3.40 -11.11 -5.47
CA ILE A 102 2.49 -10.20 -6.19
C ILE A 102 1.24 -9.93 -5.37
N TYR A 103 0.68 -10.95 -4.74
CA TYR A 103 -0.50 -10.86 -3.90
C TYR A 103 -0.27 -9.88 -2.74
N HIS A 104 0.72 -10.14 -1.89
CA HIS A 104 0.96 -9.33 -0.69
C HIS A 104 1.38 -7.90 -1.01
N MET A 105 2.11 -7.70 -2.11
CA MET A 105 2.49 -6.37 -2.57
C MET A 105 1.27 -5.54 -3.00
N ASN A 106 0.30 -6.17 -3.67
CA ASN A 106 -0.95 -5.51 -4.05
C ASN A 106 -1.88 -5.30 -2.85
N ASP A 107 -1.88 -6.21 -1.89
CA ASP A 107 -2.64 -6.08 -0.64
C ASP A 107 -2.13 -4.87 0.16
N GLY A 108 -0.80 -4.73 0.29
CA GLY A 108 -0.17 -3.53 0.85
C GLY A 108 -0.60 -2.27 0.12
N ALA A 109 -0.49 -2.23 -1.21
CA ALA A 109 -0.91 -1.08 -2.00
C ALA A 109 -2.38 -0.67 -1.73
N ILE A 110 -3.29 -1.64 -1.53
CA ILE A 110 -4.69 -1.37 -1.15
C ILE A 110 -4.77 -0.78 0.26
N CYS A 111 -4.10 -1.41 1.24
CA CYS A 111 -4.11 -1.00 2.64
C CYS A 111 -3.67 0.47 2.80
N ILE A 112 -2.53 0.83 2.23
CA ILE A 112 -2.03 2.21 2.34
C ILE A 112 -2.91 3.19 1.56
N ALA A 113 -3.51 2.79 0.44
CA ALA A 113 -4.40 3.65 -0.32
C ALA A 113 -5.63 4.06 0.51
N TYR A 114 -6.22 3.12 1.25
CA TYR A 114 -7.31 3.43 2.19
C TYR A 114 -6.85 4.34 3.32
N THR A 115 -5.67 4.09 3.89
CA THR A 115 -5.08 4.98 4.90
C THR A 115 -4.90 6.41 4.37
N LEU A 116 -4.40 6.58 3.15
CA LEU A 116 -4.24 7.89 2.52
C LEU A 116 -5.59 8.56 2.23
N ILE A 117 -6.62 7.81 1.83
CA ILE A 117 -7.99 8.34 1.69
C ILE A 117 -8.50 8.87 3.03
N ASN A 118 -8.32 8.13 4.11
CA ASN A 118 -8.73 8.55 5.45
C ASN A 118 -8.01 9.83 5.90
N ILE A 119 -6.73 9.99 5.54
CA ILE A 119 -5.97 11.22 5.79
C ILE A 119 -6.54 12.39 4.97
N ILE A 120 -6.87 12.17 3.69
CA ILE A 120 -7.50 13.19 2.84
C ILE A 120 -8.85 13.63 3.41
N ASP A 121 -9.62 12.68 3.94
CA ASP A 121 -10.92 12.89 4.55
C ASP A 121 -10.82 13.47 5.97
N LYS A 122 -9.61 13.60 6.52
CA LYS A 122 -9.31 14.07 7.88
C LYS A 122 -9.84 13.15 8.99
N SER A 123 -10.13 11.89 8.68
CA SER A 123 -10.48 10.86 9.67
C SER A 123 -9.26 10.18 10.28
N LYS A 124 -8.08 10.37 9.69
CA LYS A 124 -6.79 9.89 10.21
C LYS A 124 -5.72 10.98 10.04
N TYR A 125 -4.73 10.99 10.92
CA TYR A 125 -3.56 11.87 10.84
C TYR A 125 -2.37 11.17 11.48
N ILE A 126 -1.22 11.24 10.84
CA ILE A 126 0.03 10.71 11.38
C ILE A 126 0.76 11.86 12.07
N SER A 127 0.86 11.78 13.39
CA SER A 127 1.58 12.76 14.22
C SER A 127 3.05 12.83 13.84
N LYS A 128 3.71 13.93 14.24
CA LYS A 128 5.17 13.99 14.12
C LYS A 128 5.74 12.86 14.98
N LEU A 129 6.67 12.11 14.40
CA LEU A 129 7.51 11.19 15.15
C LEU A 129 8.35 12.03 16.11
N LYS A 130 8.43 11.58 17.37
CA LYS A 130 9.21 12.26 18.42
C LYS A 130 10.69 12.02 18.22
#